data_AF-A0A917HL62-F1
#
_entry.id   AF-A0A917HL62-F1
#
_cell.length_a   1.000
_cell.length_b   1.000
_cell.length_c   1.000
_cell.angle_alpha   90.00
_cell.angle_beta   90.00
_cell.angle_gamma   90.00
#
_symmetry.space_group_name_H-M   'P 1'
#
loop_
_entity.id
_entity.type
_entity.pdbx_description
1 polymer ?
#
loop_
_entity_poly.entity_id
_entity_poly.type
_entity_poly.pdbx_seq_one_letter_code
_entity_poly.pdbx_strand_id
1 'polypeptide(L)'
;MSREEIIDITNKFLIEEFEVESEIIQPDADLKESLDLDSLDYVDLVVIIESNFGIKLESKDFTNVNTFDNLYDLIGSKLHAVA
;
A
#
# COMPACT_ATOMS: atom_id res chain seq x y z
N MET A 1 -7.17 -13.63 -2.71
CA MET A 1 -7.46 -12.55 -1.73
C MET A 1 -8.52 -11.63 -2.29
N SER A 2 -9.45 -11.20 -1.44
CA SER A 2 -10.47 -10.20 -1.78
C SER A 2 -9.93 -8.78 -1.54
N ARG A 3 -10.53 -7.77 -2.18
CA ARG A 3 -10.14 -6.35 -2.01
C ARG A 3 -10.22 -5.90 -0.55
N GLU A 4 -11.27 -6.31 0.16
CA GLU A 4 -11.45 -6.00 1.60
C GLU A 4 -10.29 -6.52 2.46
N GLU A 5 -9.81 -7.75 2.21
CA GLU A 5 -8.67 -8.32 2.95
C GLU A 5 -7.38 -7.54 2.68
N ILE A 6 -7.17 -7.09 1.44
CA ILE A 6 -6.02 -6.26 1.08
C ILE A 6 -6.07 -4.94 1.86
N ILE A 7 -7.22 -4.28 1.85
CA ILE A 7 -7.43 -3.01 2.57
C ILE A 7 -7.19 -3.21 4.06
N ASP A 8 -7.72 -4.26 4.66
CA ASP A 8 -7.58 -4.51 6.09
C ASP A 8 -6.12 -4.74 6.50
N ILE A 9 -5.40 -5.61 5.77
CA ILE A 9 -3.97 -5.87 6.01
C ILE A 9 -3.14 -4.61 5.76
N THR A 10 -3.42 -3.91 4.65
CA THR A 10 -2.72 -2.66 4.31
C THR A 10 -2.92 -1.60 5.36
N ASN A 11 -4.15 -1.32 5.73
CA ASN A 11 -4.44 -0.33 6.76
C ASN A 11 -3.81 -0.71 8.09
N LYS A 12 -3.82 -2.01 8.44
CA LYS A 12 -3.23 -2.48 9.68
C LYS A 12 -1.74 -2.16 9.78
N PHE A 13 -0.92 -2.52 8.79
CA PHE A 13 0.51 -2.20 8.87
C PHE A 13 0.78 -0.71 8.68
N LEU A 14 -0.06 0.04 7.98
CA LEU A 14 0.09 1.50 7.91
C LEU A 14 -0.18 2.17 9.26
N ILE A 15 -1.13 1.64 10.04
CA ILE A 15 -1.42 2.14 11.39
C ILE A 15 -0.32 1.69 12.37
N GLU A 16 0.12 0.43 12.29
CA GLU A 16 1.08 -0.16 13.24
C GLU A 16 2.53 0.23 12.92
N GLU A 17 2.96 0.20 11.66
CA GLU A 17 4.36 0.43 11.25
C GLU A 17 4.62 1.88 10.84
N PHE A 18 3.65 2.56 10.21
CA PHE A 18 3.77 3.97 9.80
C PHE A 18 3.13 4.95 10.79
N GLU A 19 2.59 4.46 11.91
CA GLU A 19 1.95 5.27 12.96
C GLU A 19 0.86 6.22 12.43
N VAL A 20 0.16 5.83 11.36
CA VAL A 20 -0.89 6.66 10.75
C VAL A 20 -2.25 6.38 11.35
N GLU A 21 -3.06 7.41 11.53
CA GLU A 21 -4.43 7.25 12.01
C GLU A 21 -5.35 6.70 10.90
N SER A 22 -6.22 5.76 11.26
CA SER A 22 -7.19 5.18 10.31
C SER A 22 -8.15 6.20 9.71
N GLU A 23 -8.36 7.35 10.38
CA GLU A 23 -9.19 8.44 9.86
C GLU A 23 -8.56 9.16 8.65
N ILE A 24 -7.22 9.12 8.56
CA ILE A 24 -6.44 9.72 7.47
C ILE A 24 -6.38 8.76 6.27
N ILE A 25 -6.44 7.44 6.53
CA ILE A 25 -6.42 6.40 5.50
C ILE A 25 -7.79 6.34 4.80
N GLN A 26 -7.99 7.23 3.82
CA GLN A 26 -9.17 7.23 2.96
C GLN A 26 -8.82 6.76 1.54
N PRO A 27 -9.70 6.02 0.85
CA PRO A 27 -9.44 5.53 -0.51
C PRO A 27 -9.05 6.66 -1.48
N ASP A 28 -9.69 7.81 -1.30
CA ASP A 28 -9.57 9.04 -2.06
C ASP A 28 -8.48 10.00 -1.54
N ALA A 29 -7.88 9.71 -0.38
CA ALA A 29 -6.75 10.48 0.14
C ALA A 29 -5.46 10.17 -0.63
N ASP A 30 -4.58 11.17 -0.73
CA ASP A 30 -3.26 11.01 -1.32
C ASP A 30 -2.37 10.20 -0.39
N LEU A 31 -1.84 9.09 -0.89
CA LEU A 31 -1.00 8.16 -0.16
C LEU A 31 0.26 8.87 0.36
N LYS A 32 0.92 9.67 -0.47
CA LYS A 32 2.21 10.28 -0.14
C LYS A 32 2.03 11.40 0.87
N GLU A 33 1.03 12.24 0.69
CA GLU A 33 0.75 13.32 1.67
C GLU A 33 0.25 12.75 3.00
N SER A 34 -0.58 11.70 2.97
CA SER A 34 -1.17 11.13 4.19
C SER A 34 -0.17 10.35 5.04
N LEU A 35 0.77 9.67 4.39
CA LEU A 35 1.81 8.87 5.05
C LEU A 35 3.15 9.61 5.21
N ASP A 36 3.21 10.87 4.77
CA ASP A 36 4.45 11.67 4.71
C ASP A 36 5.63 10.87 4.11
N LEU A 37 5.37 10.15 3.00
CA LEU A 37 6.32 9.19 2.46
C LEU A 37 7.59 9.88 1.95
N ASP A 38 8.67 9.80 2.74
CA ASP A 38 10.00 10.17 2.29
C ASP A 38 10.63 9.07 1.41
N SER A 39 11.78 9.40 0.81
CA SER A 39 12.55 8.48 -0.05
C SER A 39 12.86 7.12 0.62
N LEU A 40 12.98 7.10 1.94
CA LEU A 40 13.27 5.91 2.74
C LEU A 40 11.98 5.15 3.08
N ASP A 41 10.95 5.86 3.55
CA ASP A 41 9.64 5.28 3.87
C ASP A 41 9.02 4.58 2.66
N TYR A 42 9.28 5.09 1.46
CA TYR A 42 8.84 4.43 0.23
C TYR A 42 9.45 3.04 0.06
N VAL A 43 10.73 2.88 0.39
CA VAL A 43 11.43 1.60 0.31
C VAL A 43 10.87 0.65 1.36
N ASP A 44 10.65 1.12 2.58
CA ASP A 44 10.09 0.32 3.66
C ASP A 44 8.65 -0.12 3.35
N LEU A 45 7.82 0.77 2.80
CA LEU A 45 6.45 0.46 2.38
C LEU A 45 6.45 -0.67 1.33
N VAL A 46 7.29 -0.55 0.31
CA VAL A 46 7.42 -1.59 -0.73
C VAL A 46 7.80 -2.92 -0.10
N VAL A 47 8.84 -2.94 0.75
CA VAL A 47 9.34 -4.16 1.39
C VAL A 47 8.29 -4.81 2.29
N ILE A 48 7.56 -4.03 3.07
CA ILE A 48 6.48 -4.51 3.95
C ILE A 48 5.36 -5.14 3.12
N ILE A 49 4.94 -4.49 2.03
CA ILE A 49 3.89 -5.03 1.14
C ILE A 49 4.38 -6.31 0.47
N GLU A 50 5.59 -6.32 -0.09
CA GLU A 50 6.16 -7.53 -0.70
C GLU A 50 6.26 -8.68 0.30
N SER A 51 6.65 -8.42 1.56
CA SER A 51 6.77 -9.45 2.60
C SER A 51 5.41 -9.93 3.14
N ASN A 52 4.41 -9.05 3.23
CA ASN A 52 3.08 -9.42 3.75
C ASN A 52 2.26 -10.18 2.70
N PHE A 53 2.30 -9.74 1.45
CA PHE A 53 1.49 -10.32 0.38
C PHE A 53 2.27 -11.31 -0.50
N GLY A 54 3.59 -11.38 -0.39
CA GLY A 54 4.44 -12.26 -1.19
C GLY A 54 4.51 -11.86 -2.66
N ILE A 55 4.22 -10.59 -2.98
CA ILE A 55 4.26 -10.06 -4.35
C ILE A 55 5.57 -9.34 -4.62
N LYS A 56 5.86 -9.09 -5.91
CA LYS A 56 6.95 -8.22 -6.34
C LYS A 56 6.42 -6.93 -6.91
N LEU A 57 6.90 -5.81 -6.39
CA LEU A 57 6.54 -4.47 -6.81
C LEU A 57 7.76 -3.79 -7.43
N GLU A 58 7.55 -3.14 -8.56
CA GLU A 58 8.60 -2.36 -9.23
C GLU A 58 8.32 -0.87 -9.05
N SER A 59 9.37 -0.05 -9.04
CA SER A 59 9.24 1.41 -8.90
C SER A 59 8.29 2.04 -9.94
N LYS A 60 8.16 1.42 -11.12
CA LYS A 60 7.24 1.85 -12.18
C LYS A 60 5.77 1.63 -11.82
N ASP A 61 5.45 0.61 -11.03
CA ASP A 61 4.08 0.31 -10.62
C ASP A 61 3.54 1.42 -9.70
N PHE A 62 4.43 1.86 -8.81
CA PHE A 62 4.23 2.96 -7.88
C PHE A 62 4.17 4.35 -8.52
N THR A 63 4.63 4.49 -9.77
CA THR A 63 4.52 5.76 -10.50
C THR A 63 3.07 6.14 -10.77
N ASN A 64 2.18 5.14 -10.86
CA ASN A 64 0.74 5.35 -11.04
C ASN A 64 -0.04 5.31 -9.71
N VAL A 65 0.63 5.13 -8.58
CA VAL A 65 -0.01 5.08 -7.26
C VAL A 65 0.10 6.45 -6.61
N ASN A 66 -1.03 7.17 -6.60
CA ASN A 66 -1.14 8.45 -5.89
C ASN A 66 -2.08 8.35 -4.69
N THR A 67 -3.14 7.55 -4.77
CA THR A 67 -4.10 7.36 -3.67
C THR A 67 -4.01 5.97 -3.06
N PHE A 68 -4.58 5.81 -1.85
CA PHE A 68 -4.73 4.50 -1.22
C PHE A 68 -5.51 3.53 -2.10
N ASP A 69 -6.54 4.00 -2.82
CA ASP A 69 -7.32 3.16 -3.74
C ASP A 69 -6.43 2.55 -4.84
N ASN A 70 -5.51 3.34 -5.40
CA ASN A 70 -4.54 2.85 -6.38
C ASN A 70 -3.57 1.84 -5.77
N LEU A 71 -3.19 2.00 -4.49
CA LEU A 71 -2.33 1.06 -3.79
C LEU A 71 -3.03 -0.28 -3.61
N TYR A 72 -4.28 -0.30 -3.13
CA TYR A 72 -5.06 -1.52 -2.96
C TYR A 72 -5.28 -2.23 -4.31
N ASP A 73 -5.58 -1.47 -5.36
CA ASP A 73 -5.74 -2.01 -6.72
C ASP A 73 -4.44 -2.59 -7.26
N LEU A 74 -3.30 -1.94 -6.99
CA LEU A 74 -1.99 -2.45 -7.38
C LEU A 74 -1.71 -3.79 -6.69
N ILE A 75 -1.87 -3.86 -5.37
CA ILE A 75 -1.64 -5.08 -4.59
C ILE A 75 -2.56 -6.20 -5.08
N GLY A 76 -3.85 -5.91 -5.28
CA GLY A 76 -4.82 -6.87 -5.78
C GLY A 76 -4.47 -7.39 -7.17
N SER A 77 -4.11 -6.50 -8.09
CA SER A 77 -3.68 -6.84 -9.44
C SER A 77 -2.45 -7.76 -9.44
N LYS A 78 -1.45 -7.46 -8.60
CA LYS A 78 -0.23 -8.27 -8.48
C LYS A 78 -0.50 -9.63 -7.84
N LEU A 79 -1.32 -9.69 -6.79
CA LEU A 79 -1.73 -10.95 -6.16
C LEU A 79 -2.45 -11.87 -7.15
N HIS A 80 -3.36 -11.32 -7.96
CA HIS A 80 -4.07 -12.09 -8.98
C HIS A 80 -3.17 -12.49 -10.16
N ALA A 81 -2.15 -11.70 -10.50
CA ALA A 81 -1.19 -12.03 -11.55
C ALA A 81 -0.17 -13.10 -11.16
N VAL A 82 0.04 -13.33 -9.86
CA VAL A 82 0.99 -14.32 -9.31
C VAL A 82 0.32 -15.67 -8.97
N ALA A 83 -1.03 -15.71 -8.92
CA ALA A 83 -1.83 -16.91 -8.67
C ALA A 83 -2.08 -17.74 -9.94
#